data_AF-A0A2N3TAA4-F1
#
_entry.id   AF-A0A2N3TAA4-F1
#
_cell.length_a   1.000
_cell.length_b   1.000
_cell.length_c   1.000
_cell.angle_alpha   90.00
_cell.angle_beta   90.00
_cell.angle_gamma   90.00
#
_symmetry.space_group_name_H-M   'P 1'
#
loop_
_entity.id
_entity.type
_entity.pdbx_description
1 polymer ?
#
loop_
_entity_poly.entity_id
_entity_poly.type
_entity_poly.pdbx_seq_one_letter_code
_entity_poly.pdbx_strand_id
1 'polypeptide(L)'
;MKNILTCIILLVTFFSNAQEIKVLTPTRIEILDLNTTDEKEFNRNRKACEAIWERMSKGLKKEDLTKEEKGELDKMVDETMTNYWDIEGQGCSWYCGGGPYKETASSYLADQGNINYRAENAMDLNYKNVWAEGVPGYGVGEYLEYSFYQGRPRITEIIVVNGHVKSETAWRNNSRVKKLKMYIKDIPYAILSLTDQRAAQHFKVAPIGKLDKNIDYITSKSLPPWTMKFEILEVYPGDKYEDTVLSEIYFDGIDVHCFAKGTLITMADHTQKPIEDISIGEQVLSYHQATDSYVSATIEELANPIHDTLITISLSNGSTITCTRDHPLLSFSGNWLSYSPEKTQMAYRFDDVKQLEEGGIVQTISGTAKILRIKETNTAQQTYTIVKLDETNTFIANNIVVGTEELRVIRICDKHKMITE
;
A
#
# COMPACT_ATOMS: atom_id res chain seq x y z
N MET A 1 -76.33 -14.92 -22.71
CA MET A 1 -75.15 -14.04 -22.74
C MET A 1 -74.63 -13.85 -21.33
N LYS A 2 -73.52 -14.51 -20.97
CA LYS A 2 -72.68 -14.15 -19.82
C LYS A 2 -71.30 -14.74 -20.11
N ASN A 3 -70.43 -13.93 -20.70
CA ASN A 3 -69.03 -14.27 -20.92
C ASN A 3 -68.31 -14.14 -19.58
N ILE A 4 -67.80 -15.25 -19.06
CA ILE A 4 -66.90 -15.25 -17.90
C ILE A 4 -65.49 -15.05 -18.45
N LEU A 5 -64.92 -13.89 -18.16
CA LEU A 5 -63.54 -13.54 -18.48
C LEU A 5 -62.63 -14.13 -17.39
N THR A 6 -61.90 -15.19 -17.71
CA THR A 6 -60.92 -15.80 -16.81
C THR A 6 -59.58 -15.08 -17.02
N CYS A 7 -59.18 -14.22 -16.08
CA CYS A 7 -57.83 -13.64 -16.07
C CYS A 7 -56.83 -14.70 -15.59
N ILE A 8 -55.98 -15.17 -16.50
CA ILE A 8 -54.81 -16.00 -16.17
C ILE A 8 -53.68 -15.06 -15.74
N ILE A 9 -53.37 -15.04 -14.44
CA ILE A 9 -52.18 -14.36 -13.91
C ILE A 9 -50.98 -15.25 -14.21
N LEU A 10 -50.17 -14.85 -15.18
CA LEU A 10 -48.90 -15.50 -15.51
C LEU A 10 -47.86 -15.09 -14.44
N LEU A 11 -47.58 -15.98 -13.49
CA LEU A 11 -46.54 -15.79 -12.49
C LEU A 11 -45.18 -16.05 -13.16
N VAL A 12 -44.55 -14.99 -13.69
CA VAL A 12 -43.18 -15.05 -14.21
C VAL A 12 -42.24 -15.08 -13.01
N THR A 13 -41.76 -16.26 -12.64
CA THR A 13 -40.68 -16.41 -11.66
C THR A 13 -39.38 -15.94 -12.30
N PHE A 14 -38.98 -14.70 -12.00
CA PHE A 14 -37.61 -14.25 -12.24
C PHE A 14 -36.70 -15.02 -11.28
N PHE A 15 -36.01 -16.04 -11.79
CA PHE A 15 -34.84 -16.59 -11.10
C PHE A 15 -33.73 -15.54 -11.20
N SER A 16 -33.63 -14.66 -10.21
CA SER A 16 -32.40 -13.91 -9.98
C SER A 16 -31.34 -14.93 -9.54
N ASN A 17 -30.32 -15.13 -10.37
CA ASN A 17 -29.07 -15.70 -9.88
C ASN A 17 -28.48 -14.71 -8.89
N ALA A 18 -28.88 -14.80 -7.62
CA ALA A 18 -28.23 -14.07 -6.55
C ALA A 18 -26.80 -14.61 -6.48
N GLN A 19 -25.84 -13.82 -6.95
CA GLN A 19 -24.44 -14.11 -6.73
C GLN A 19 -24.22 -14.21 -5.22
N GLU A 20 -23.79 -15.38 -4.75
CA GLU A 20 -23.46 -15.56 -3.34
C GLU A 20 -22.29 -14.64 -3.00
N ILE A 21 -22.55 -13.62 -2.17
CA ILE A 21 -21.52 -12.66 -1.76
C ILE A 21 -20.61 -13.35 -0.76
N LYS A 22 -19.33 -13.51 -1.12
CA LYS A 22 -18.33 -14.13 -0.24
C LYS A 22 -18.19 -13.36 1.08
N VAL A 23 -18.01 -14.09 2.17
CA VAL A 23 -17.67 -13.53 3.48
C VAL A 23 -16.16 -13.69 3.68
N LEU A 24 -15.47 -12.60 3.98
CA LEU A 24 -14.04 -12.56 4.29
C LEU A 24 -13.85 -12.36 5.80
N THR A 25 -12.91 -13.10 6.37
CA THR A 25 -12.45 -12.92 7.75
C THR A 25 -11.03 -12.35 7.74
N PRO A 26 -10.57 -11.68 8.83
CA PRO A 26 -9.23 -11.15 8.88
C PRO A 26 -8.18 -12.25 8.70
N THR A 27 -7.19 -12.01 7.85
CA THR A 27 -6.02 -12.86 7.66
C THR A 27 -4.90 -12.56 8.65
N ARG A 28 -4.87 -11.33 9.17
CA ARG A 28 -3.96 -10.85 10.21
C ARG A 28 -4.70 -9.86 11.11
N ILE A 29 -4.40 -9.89 12.40
CA ILE A 29 -4.92 -8.96 13.38
C ILE A 29 -3.74 -8.38 14.15
N GLU A 30 -3.64 -7.06 14.17
CA GLU A 30 -2.61 -6.31 14.88
C GLU A 30 -3.27 -5.55 16.03
N ILE A 31 -3.02 -5.99 17.26
CA ILE A 31 -3.61 -5.38 18.46
C ILE A 31 -3.01 -4.00 18.67
N LEU A 32 -3.87 -3.00 18.85
CA LEU A 32 -3.47 -1.62 19.07
C LEU A 32 -3.57 -1.29 20.56
N ASP A 33 -2.44 -0.93 21.17
CA ASP A 33 -2.39 -0.45 22.57
C ASP A 33 -2.19 1.06 22.68
N LEU A 34 -2.92 1.81 21.88
CA LEU A 34 -2.74 3.26 21.81
C LEU A 34 -3.42 3.97 22.99
N ASN A 35 -2.75 5.00 23.51
CA ASN A 35 -3.26 5.82 24.60
C ASN A 35 -2.57 7.21 24.64
N THR A 36 -3.19 8.13 25.38
CA THR A 36 -2.70 9.52 25.48
C THR A 36 -1.51 9.71 26.43
N THR A 37 -1.15 8.69 27.22
CA THR A 37 0.05 8.72 28.06
C THR A 37 1.28 8.53 27.18
N ASP A 38 1.23 7.52 26.33
CA ASP A 38 2.31 7.18 25.40
C ASP A 38 2.49 8.27 24.33
N GLU A 39 1.39 8.91 23.88
CA GLU A 39 1.46 10.12 23.05
C GLU A 39 2.30 11.23 23.72
N LYS A 40 2.12 11.47 25.03
CA LYS A 40 2.88 12.50 25.76
C LYS A 40 4.34 12.12 25.91
N GLU A 41 4.62 10.84 26.08
CA GLU A 41 5.99 10.31 26.14
C GLU A 41 6.69 10.45 24.79
N PHE A 42 6.04 10.00 23.71
CA PHE A 42 6.52 10.15 22.34
C PHE A 42 6.86 11.61 22.01
N ASN A 43 5.94 12.54 22.28
CA ASN A 43 6.15 13.96 22.01
C ASN A 43 7.33 14.56 22.81
N ARG A 44 7.54 14.09 24.04
CA ARG A 44 8.67 14.51 24.86
C ARG A 44 9.99 14.01 24.28
N ASN A 45 10.06 12.72 23.94
CA ASN A 45 11.24 12.07 23.39
C ASN A 45 11.60 12.68 22.03
N ARG A 46 10.60 12.89 21.17
CA ARG A 46 10.76 13.53 19.87
C ARG A 46 11.34 14.94 19.99
N LYS A 47 10.83 15.77 20.89
CA LYS A 47 11.36 17.13 21.11
C LYS A 47 12.84 17.12 21.55
N ALA A 48 13.24 16.12 22.33
CA ALA A 48 14.64 15.94 22.71
C ALA A 48 15.50 15.55 21.49
N CYS A 49 15.01 14.64 20.65
CA CYS A 49 15.67 14.20 19.42
C CYS A 49 15.81 15.35 18.40
N GLU A 50 14.74 16.12 18.16
CA GLU A 50 14.75 17.25 17.23
C GLU A 50 15.83 18.30 17.58
N ALA A 51 16.02 18.58 18.88
CA ALA A 51 17.08 19.49 19.33
C ALA A 51 18.50 18.95 19.04
N ILE A 52 18.68 17.63 19.10
CA ILE A 52 19.95 16.97 18.77
C ILE A 52 20.16 17.00 17.25
N TRP A 53 19.15 16.63 16.47
CA TRP A 53 19.21 16.65 15.00
C TRP A 53 19.46 18.05 14.43
N GLU A 54 18.87 19.10 15.02
CA GLU A 54 19.15 20.47 14.61
C GLU A 54 20.65 20.82 14.77
N ARG A 55 21.29 20.35 15.85
CA ARG A 55 22.73 20.55 16.05
C ARG A 55 23.56 19.69 15.11
N MET A 56 23.14 18.45 14.85
CA MET A 56 23.80 17.56 13.90
C MET A 56 23.76 18.11 12.48
N SER A 57 22.63 18.68 12.04
CA SER A 57 22.52 19.35 10.74
C SER A 57 23.45 20.57 10.60
N LYS A 58 23.90 21.15 11.72
CA LYS A 58 24.90 22.24 11.78
C LYS A 58 26.33 21.73 11.95
N GLY A 59 26.58 20.43 11.79
CA GLY A 59 27.91 19.82 11.76
C GLY A 59 28.36 19.11 13.03
N LEU A 60 27.49 18.97 14.05
CA LEU A 60 27.78 18.11 15.21
C LEU A 60 27.82 16.64 14.77
N LYS A 61 28.90 15.94 15.06
CA LYS A 61 29.01 14.51 14.73
C LYS A 61 28.37 13.66 15.81
N LYS A 62 27.89 12.48 15.42
CA LYS A 62 27.30 11.51 16.37
C LYS A 62 28.30 11.07 17.44
N GLU A 63 29.60 11.01 17.10
CA GLU A 63 30.66 10.69 18.07
C GLU A 63 30.69 11.67 19.24
N ASP A 64 30.41 12.95 18.98
CA ASP A 64 30.51 14.08 19.91
C ASP A 64 29.31 14.19 20.86
N LEU A 65 28.26 13.37 20.65
CA LEU A 65 27.09 13.36 21.53
C LEU A 65 27.40 12.77 22.90
N THR A 66 26.81 13.35 23.94
CA THR A 66 26.90 12.81 25.30
C THR A 66 26.22 11.45 25.39
N LYS A 67 26.50 10.71 26.48
CA LYS A 67 25.85 9.42 26.71
C LYS A 67 24.33 9.60 26.87
N GLU A 68 23.92 10.69 27.51
CA GLU A 68 22.52 11.05 27.68
C GLU A 68 21.86 11.36 26.34
N GLU A 69 22.50 12.17 25.48
CA GLU A 69 21.97 12.50 24.14
C GLU A 69 21.85 11.27 23.24
N LYS A 70 22.83 10.36 23.28
CA LYS A 70 22.76 9.06 22.60
C LYS A 70 21.56 8.25 23.13
N GLY A 71 21.39 8.22 24.45
CA GLY A 71 20.25 7.57 25.09
C GLY A 71 18.90 8.19 24.78
N GLU A 72 18.81 9.50 24.50
CA GLU A 72 17.56 10.12 24.03
C GLU A 72 17.23 9.71 22.59
N LEU A 73 18.22 9.65 21.70
CA LEU A 73 18.03 9.18 20.32
C LEU A 73 17.58 7.70 20.29
N ASP A 74 18.14 6.86 21.16
CA ASP A 74 17.78 5.44 21.24
C ASP A 74 16.33 5.19 21.72
N LYS A 75 15.68 6.18 22.35
CA LYS A 75 14.28 6.08 22.80
C LYS A 75 13.27 6.28 21.66
N MET A 76 13.69 6.85 20.53
CA MET A 76 12.83 6.98 19.37
C MET A 76 12.94 5.69 18.55
N VAL A 77 11.98 4.79 18.76
CA VAL A 77 11.97 3.44 18.17
C VAL A 77 11.77 3.48 16.64
N ASP A 78 11.13 4.53 16.11
CA ASP A 78 10.92 4.75 14.69
C ASP A 78 11.09 6.24 14.34
N GLU A 79 12.17 6.57 13.62
CA GLU A 79 12.49 7.93 13.17
C GLU A 79 11.57 8.43 12.05
N THR A 80 10.85 7.53 11.39
CA THR A 80 9.95 7.85 10.29
C THR A 80 8.60 8.34 10.81
N MET A 81 8.19 8.01 12.05
CA MET A 81 6.93 8.49 12.60
C MET A 81 6.97 9.99 12.86
N THR A 82 6.13 10.75 12.15
CA THR A 82 5.97 12.18 12.38
C THR A 82 5.13 12.50 13.61
N ASN A 83 4.25 11.57 13.97
CA ASN A 83 3.28 11.68 15.04
C ASN A 83 3.03 10.27 15.61
N TYR A 84 2.83 10.19 16.92
CA TYR A 84 2.49 8.94 17.64
C TYR A 84 1.30 8.19 17.03
N TRP A 85 0.38 8.92 16.40
CA TRP A 85 -0.84 8.37 15.83
C TRP A 85 -0.71 8.00 14.35
N ASP A 86 0.44 8.25 13.71
CA ASP A 86 0.63 7.92 12.29
C ASP A 86 0.49 6.41 12.07
N ILE A 87 -0.22 6.04 11.02
CA ILE A 87 -0.38 4.65 10.60
C ILE A 87 0.73 4.24 9.65
N GLU A 88 1.03 5.12 8.71
CA GLU A 88 2.21 5.05 7.85
C GLU A 88 3.13 6.20 8.28
N GLY A 89 4.38 5.89 8.66
CA GLY A 89 5.39 6.92 8.89
C GLY A 89 5.79 7.65 7.59
N GLN A 90 6.76 8.55 7.67
CA GLN A 90 7.40 9.24 6.52
C GLN A 90 8.13 8.30 5.54
N GLY A 91 8.03 6.98 5.77
CA GLY A 91 8.53 5.95 4.87
C GLY A 91 7.73 5.84 3.57
N CYS A 92 7.95 4.73 2.87
CA CYS A 92 7.12 4.39 1.71
C CYS A 92 5.76 3.91 2.18
N SER A 93 4.73 4.18 1.40
CA SER A 93 3.36 3.69 1.58
C SER A 93 2.81 3.29 0.21
N TRP A 94 1.85 2.36 0.15
CA TRP A 94 1.12 2.10 -1.10
C TRP A 94 0.49 3.40 -1.65
N TYR A 95 0.19 4.34 -0.75
CA TYR A 95 -0.31 5.69 -1.02
C TYR A 95 0.68 6.63 -1.75
N CYS A 96 1.92 6.22 -2.02
CA CYS A 96 2.87 6.99 -2.84
C CYS A 96 2.54 7.00 -4.34
N GLY A 97 1.59 6.17 -4.76
CA GLY A 97 1.02 6.15 -6.11
C GLY A 97 -0.42 5.66 -6.12
N GLY A 98 -0.82 4.92 -5.08
CA GLY A 98 -2.19 4.50 -4.79
C GLY A 98 -3.01 5.58 -4.07
N GLY A 99 -4.06 5.10 -3.41
CA GLY A 99 -4.96 5.92 -2.62
C GLY A 99 -6.19 6.44 -3.37
N PRO A 100 -7.32 6.60 -2.67
CA PRO A 100 -8.45 7.36 -3.21
C PRO A 100 -8.06 8.83 -3.38
N TYR A 101 -8.74 9.52 -4.31
CA TYR A 101 -8.64 10.97 -4.45
C TYR A 101 -9.79 11.70 -3.76
N LYS A 102 -10.76 10.94 -3.24
CA LYS A 102 -11.95 11.46 -2.58
C LYS A 102 -12.58 10.40 -1.69
N GLU A 103 -12.91 10.82 -0.49
CA GLU A 103 -13.61 10.09 0.56
C GLU A 103 -14.97 10.76 0.78
N THR A 104 -16.02 9.96 0.98
CA THR A 104 -17.34 10.46 1.35
C THR A 104 -18.02 9.51 2.31
N ALA A 105 -19.04 9.99 3.01
CA ALA A 105 -19.90 9.17 3.85
C ALA A 105 -21.37 9.48 3.58
N SER A 106 -22.26 8.54 3.89
CA SER A 106 -23.71 8.76 3.89
C SER A 106 -24.14 9.82 4.91
N SER A 107 -23.49 9.80 6.08
CA SER A 107 -23.65 10.79 7.14
C SER A 107 -22.38 10.86 7.99
N TYR A 108 -22.34 11.85 8.87
CA TYR A 108 -21.34 11.94 9.93
C TYR A 108 -21.92 12.67 11.14
N LEU A 109 -21.44 12.33 12.33
CA LEU A 109 -21.82 12.99 13.57
C LEU A 109 -21.43 14.48 13.52
N ALA A 110 -22.30 15.34 14.04
CA ALA A 110 -22.04 16.77 14.09
C ALA A 110 -20.81 17.12 14.94
N ASP A 111 -20.10 18.17 14.55
CA ASP A 111 -18.89 18.63 15.23
C ASP A 111 -19.14 18.91 16.72
N GLN A 112 -18.19 18.48 17.55
CA GLN A 112 -18.21 18.67 19.00
C GLN A 112 -17.01 19.51 19.43
N GLY A 113 -17.24 20.82 19.53
CA GLY A 113 -16.15 21.78 19.75
C GLY A 113 -15.23 21.80 18.54
N ASN A 114 -13.97 21.41 18.72
CA ASN A 114 -12.96 21.35 17.65
C ASN A 114 -12.82 19.95 17.03
N ILE A 115 -13.61 18.97 17.48
CA ILE A 115 -13.57 17.60 16.98
C ILE A 115 -14.65 17.46 15.90
N ASN A 116 -14.26 16.97 14.74
CA ASN A 116 -15.17 16.61 13.65
C ASN A 116 -15.13 15.09 13.43
N TYR A 117 -16.13 14.55 12.73
CA TYR A 117 -16.31 13.10 12.55
C TYR A 117 -16.49 12.71 11.08
N ARG A 118 -15.90 13.49 10.17
CA ARG A 118 -16.17 13.40 8.73
C ARG A 118 -15.49 12.17 8.11
N ALA A 119 -15.82 11.89 6.84
CA ALA A 119 -15.33 10.72 6.11
C ALA A 119 -13.80 10.74 5.94
N GLU A 120 -13.22 11.92 5.80
CA GLU A 120 -11.78 12.13 5.61
C GLU A 120 -10.96 11.58 6.78
N ASN A 121 -11.53 11.57 7.98
CA ASN A 121 -10.89 11.03 9.18
C ASN A 121 -10.74 9.50 9.17
N ALA A 122 -11.39 8.79 8.25
CA ALA A 122 -11.27 7.33 8.10
C ALA A 122 -10.35 6.93 6.94
N MET A 123 -9.50 7.86 6.50
CA MET A 123 -8.40 7.67 5.54
C MET A 123 -7.30 8.73 5.72
N ASP A 124 -7.20 9.39 6.88
CA ASP A 124 -6.16 10.39 7.10
C ASP A 124 -4.83 9.79 7.60
N LEU A 125 -4.79 8.45 7.67
CA LEU A 125 -3.68 7.64 8.14
C LEU A 125 -3.30 8.02 9.57
N ASN A 126 -4.31 8.29 10.40
CA ASN A 126 -4.15 8.73 11.77
C ASN A 126 -5.10 7.98 12.73
N TYR A 127 -4.53 7.13 13.59
CA TYR A 127 -5.32 6.36 14.56
C TYR A 127 -6.12 7.20 15.57
N LYS A 128 -5.86 8.51 15.69
CA LYS A 128 -6.56 9.39 16.63
C LYS A 128 -7.89 9.90 16.09
N ASN A 129 -7.97 10.14 14.79
CA ASN A 129 -9.16 10.70 14.17
C ASN A 129 -10.12 9.56 13.83
N VAL A 130 -11.41 9.89 13.67
CA VAL A 130 -12.43 8.88 13.38
C VAL A 130 -13.53 9.44 12.49
N TRP A 131 -14.10 8.58 11.67
CA TRP A 131 -15.46 8.75 11.19
C TRP A 131 -16.42 8.17 12.22
N ALA A 132 -17.45 8.94 12.57
CA ALA A 132 -18.61 8.46 13.30
C ALA A 132 -19.84 8.77 12.45
N GLU A 133 -20.69 7.78 12.24
CA GLU A 133 -21.98 7.99 11.56
C GLU A 133 -22.86 8.97 12.35
N GLY A 134 -23.80 9.63 11.66
CA GLY A 134 -24.57 10.75 12.22
C GLY A 134 -26.07 10.52 12.32
N VAL A 135 -26.56 9.28 12.13
CA VAL A 135 -28.00 8.98 12.19
C VAL A 135 -28.38 8.47 13.59
N PRO A 136 -29.65 8.61 14.01
CA PRO A 136 -30.10 8.00 15.26
C PRO A 136 -29.95 6.47 15.24
N GLY A 137 -29.47 5.90 16.34
CA GLY A 137 -29.28 4.46 16.49
C GLY A 137 -27.85 4.02 16.15
N TYR A 138 -27.72 2.82 15.60
CA TYR A 138 -26.43 2.16 15.36
C TYR A 138 -25.82 2.42 13.98
N GLY A 139 -26.46 3.22 13.13
CA GLY A 139 -25.96 3.50 11.77
C GLY A 139 -25.96 2.31 10.81
N VAL A 140 -26.80 1.28 11.00
CA VAL A 140 -26.92 0.19 10.02
C VAL A 140 -27.44 0.76 8.69
N GLY A 141 -26.74 0.48 7.60
CA GLY A 141 -26.97 1.06 6.27
C GLY A 141 -26.14 2.30 5.97
N GLU A 142 -25.51 2.92 6.97
CA GLU A 142 -24.56 4.01 6.76
C GLU A 142 -23.26 3.47 6.16
N TYR A 143 -22.56 4.29 5.39
CA TYR A 143 -21.42 3.86 4.61
C TYR A 143 -20.33 4.91 4.46
N LEU A 144 -19.11 4.43 4.24
CA LEU A 144 -17.99 5.17 3.67
C LEU A 144 -17.80 4.78 2.20
N GLU A 145 -17.45 5.74 1.35
CA GLU A 145 -17.17 5.53 -0.07
C GLU A 145 -15.90 6.24 -0.50
N TYR A 146 -15.02 5.49 -1.17
CA TYR A 146 -13.70 5.89 -1.64
C TYR A 146 -13.68 5.90 -3.17
N SER A 147 -13.24 7.01 -3.77
CA SER A 147 -13.16 7.17 -5.23
C SER A 147 -11.71 7.13 -5.71
N PHE A 148 -11.46 6.39 -6.78
CA PHE A 148 -10.13 6.18 -7.34
C PHE A 148 -10.08 6.57 -8.81
N TYR A 149 -8.98 7.21 -9.23
CA TYR A 149 -8.67 7.36 -10.65
C TYR A 149 -8.32 6.00 -11.26
N GLN A 150 -8.47 5.89 -12.58
CA GLN A 150 -7.99 4.71 -13.32
C GLN A 150 -6.46 4.65 -13.32
N GLY A 151 -5.88 3.44 -13.30
CA GLY A 151 -4.44 3.23 -13.41
C GLY A 151 -3.65 3.48 -12.12
N ARG A 152 -4.33 3.66 -10.99
CA ARG A 152 -3.71 3.58 -9.66
C ARG A 152 -3.17 2.15 -9.42
N PRO A 153 -2.09 1.99 -8.64
CA PRO A 153 -1.61 0.70 -8.15
C PRO A 153 -2.77 -0.19 -7.65
N ARG A 154 -2.69 -1.50 -7.86
CA ARG A 154 -3.79 -2.40 -7.51
C ARG A 154 -3.85 -2.66 -6.01
N ILE A 155 -5.06 -2.70 -5.45
CA ILE A 155 -5.30 -3.05 -4.04
C ILE A 155 -5.33 -4.57 -3.90
N THR A 156 -4.59 -5.11 -2.93
CA THR A 156 -4.58 -6.55 -2.59
C THR A 156 -4.90 -6.80 -1.12
N GLU A 157 -4.89 -5.77 -0.29
CA GLU A 157 -5.28 -5.86 1.12
C GLU A 157 -6.12 -4.65 1.52
N ILE A 158 -7.16 -4.93 2.30
CA ILE A 158 -8.02 -3.92 2.93
C ILE A 158 -7.83 -4.05 4.42
N ILE A 159 -7.58 -2.95 5.10
CA ILE A 159 -7.26 -2.93 6.52
C ILE A 159 -8.30 -2.05 7.22
N VAL A 160 -8.99 -2.60 8.20
CA VAL A 160 -10.04 -1.89 8.93
C VAL A 160 -9.64 -1.73 10.38
N VAL A 161 -9.66 -0.49 10.87
CA VAL A 161 -9.40 -0.14 12.26
C VAL A 161 -10.73 0.21 12.91
N ASN A 162 -11.25 -0.77 13.63
CA ASN A 162 -12.65 -0.81 14.04
C ASN A 162 -12.88 -0.15 15.41
N GLY A 163 -13.75 0.85 15.48
CA GLY A 163 -14.00 1.64 16.69
C GLY A 163 -12.99 2.76 16.91
N HIS A 164 -13.19 3.52 18.00
CA HIS A 164 -12.32 4.63 18.36
C HIS A 164 -11.07 4.16 19.12
N VAL A 165 -9.99 3.86 18.42
CA VAL A 165 -8.85 3.12 19.01
C VAL A 165 -7.94 3.94 19.94
N LYS A 166 -8.13 5.27 20.02
CA LYS A 166 -7.29 6.19 20.82
C LYS A 166 -7.16 5.83 22.32
N SER A 167 -8.11 5.07 22.86
CA SER A 167 -8.06 4.50 24.20
C SER A 167 -9.05 3.35 24.33
N GLU A 168 -8.82 2.44 25.29
CA GLU A 168 -9.75 1.34 25.55
C GLU A 168 -11.15 1.86 25.91
N THR A 169 -11.22 2.91 26.73
CA THR A 169 -12.49 3.52 27.13
C THR A 169 -13.27 4.08 25.94
N ALA A 170 -12.59 4.77 25.01
CA ALA A 170 -13.26 5.29 23.82
C ALA A 170 -13.76 4.14 22.93
N TRP A 171 -12.92 3.13 22.71
CA TRP A 171 -13.25 1.96 21.92
C TRP A 171 -14.46 1.17 22.46
N ARG A 172 -14.54 0.99 23.78
CA ARG A 172 -15.67 0.29 24.43
C ARG A 172 -16.96 1.11 24.43
N ASN A 173 -16.86 2.41 24.67
CA ASN A 173 -18.04 3.26 24.82
C ASN A 173 -18.81 3.47 23.52
N ASN A 174 -18.14 3.43 22.37
CA ASN A 174 -18.76 3.58 21.05
C ASN A 174 -19.11 2.24 20.42
N SER A 175 -20.14 2.20 19.57
CA SER A 175 -20.43 1.01 18.78
C SER A 175 -19.35 0.78 17.74
N ARG A 176 -19.17 -0.49 17.39
CA ARG A 176 -18.11 -0.97 16.49
C ARG A 176 -18.74 -1.81 15.39
N VAL A 177 -18.14 -1.85 14.22
CA VAL A 177 -18.70 -2.62 13.10
C VAL A 177 -18.45 -4.11 13.31
N LYS A 178 -19.48 -4.94 13.13
CA LYS A 178 -19.36 -6.40 13.10
C LYS A 178 -19.26 -6.94 11.68
N LYS A 179 -20.01 -6.34 10.75
CA LYS A 179 -19.95 -6.69 9.32
C LYS A 179 -20.03 -5.44 8.45
N LEU A 180 -19.09 -5.33 7.50
CA LEU A 180 -19.14 -4.36 6.42
C LEU A 180 -19.49 -5.06 5.11
N LYS A 181 -20.44 -4.54 4.33
CA LYS A 181 -20.64 -4.95 2.95
C LYS A 181 -19.83 -4.05 2.04
N MET A 182 -18.93 -4.65 1.30
CA MET A 182 -18.07 -3.99 0.36
C MET A 182 -18.65 -4.05 -1.05
N TYR A 183 -18.63 -2.92 -1.74
CA TYR A 183 -19.02 -2.78 -3.14
C TYR A 183 -17.84 -2.27 -3.96
N ILE A 184 -17.75 -2.70 -5.22
CA ILE A 184 -16.84 -2.13 -6.22
C ILE A 184 -17.69 -1.68 -7.40
N LYS A 185 -17.62 -0.40 -7.78
CA LYS A 185 -18.46 0.19 -8.83
C LYS A 185 -19.95 -0.11 -8.60
N ASP A 186 -20.40 0.07 -7.35
CA ASP A 186 -21.76 -0.24 -6.86
C ASP A 186 -22.21 -1.71 -6.96
N ILE A 187 -21.34 -2.63 -7.36
CA ILE A 187 -21.61 -4.07 -7.40
C ILE A 187 -21.14 -4.69 -6.08
N PRO A 188 -22.00 -5.42 -5.34
CA PRO A 188 -21.57 -6.13 -4.15
C PRO A 188 -20.40 -7.08 -4.43
N TYR A 189 -19.33 -6.94 -3.65
CA TYR A 189 -18.09 -7.69 -3.84
C TYR A 189 -17.84 -8.73 -2.74
N ALA A 190 -17.95 -8.32 -1.47
CA ALA A 190 -17.71 -9.17 -0.31
C ALA A 190 -18.40 -8.62 0.94
N ILE A 191 -18.53 -9.45 1.96
CA ILE A 191 -18.83 -9.02 3.33
C ILE A 191 -17.57 -9.22 4.17
N LEU A 192 -17.03 -8.16 4.76
CA LEU A 192 -15.93 -8.23 5.73
C LEU A 192 -16.53 -8.50 7.10
N SER A 193 -16.18 -9.63 7.72
CA SER A 193 -16.63 -10.00 9.06
C SER A 193 -15.53 -9.66 10.07
N LEU A 194 -15.76 -8.64 10.89
CA LEU A 194 -14.77 -8.14 11.85
C LEU A 194 -14.88 -8.83 13.21
N THR A 195 -13.74 -9.09 13.83
CA THR A 195 -13.68 -9.51 15.24
C THR A 195 -13.85 -8.29 16.16
N ASP A 196 -14.43 -8.49 17.34
CA ASP A 196 -14.59 -7.42 18.34
C ASP A 196 -13.28 -7.20 19.12
N GLN A 197 -12.28 -6.65 18.44
CA GLN A 197 -10.95 -6.38 18.98
C GLN A 197 -10.49 -4.97 18.62
N ARG A 198 -9.83 -4.29 19.56
CA ARG A 198 -9.17 -2.99 19.34
C ARG A 198 -7.87 -3.22 18.54
N ALA A 199 -8.01 -3.30 17.23
CA ALA A 199 -6.97 -3.79 16.35
C ALA A 199 -7.12 -3.24 14.92
N ALA A 200 -6.01 -3.23 14.17
CA ALA A 200 -6.03 -3.20 12.72
C ALA A 200 -6.29 -4.62 12.20
N GLN A 201 -7.32 -4.80 11.39
CA GLN A 201 -7.74 -6.11 10.87
C GLN A 201 -7.54 -6.15 9.35
N HIS A 202 -6.69 -7.05 8.90
CA HIS A 202 -6.25 -7.15 7.51
C HIS A 202 -7.07 -8.19 6.75
N PHE A 203 -7.55 -7.83 5.56
CA PHE A 203 -8.34 -8.69 4.68
C PHE A 203 -7.66 -8.77 3.31
N LYS A 204 -7.08 -9.93 2.99
CA LYS A 204 -6.54 -10.17 1.65
C LYS A 204 -7.64 -10.33 0.60
N VAL A 205 -7.44 -9.71 -0.55
CA VAL A 205 -8.32 -9.75 -1.72
C VAL A 205 -7.53 -10.04 -2.98
N ALA A 206 -8.21 -10.56 -4.00
CA ALA A 206 -7.62 -10.61 -5.35
C ALA A 206 -7.38 -9.17 -5.83
N PRO A 207 -6.34 -8.90 -6.66
CA PRO A 207 -6.00 -7.54 -7.07
C PRO A 207 -7.19 -6.76 -7.67
N ILE A 208 -7.50 -5.59 -7.09
CA ILE A 208 -8.58 -4.68 -7.51
C ILE A 208 -7.97 -3.44 -8.17
N GLY A 209 -8.66 -2.90 -9.18
CA GLY A 209 -8.27 -1.63 -9.81
C GLY A 209 -7.39 -1.80 -11.06
N LYS A 210 -7.21 -3.03 -11.56
CA LYS A 210 -6.42 -3.31 -12.77
C LYS A 210 -6.94 -2.50 -13.97
N LEU A 211 -6.09 -1.64 -14.52
CA LEU A 211 -6.31 -0.97 -15.80
C LEU A 211 -5.93 -1.92 -16.94
N ASP A 212 -6.58 -1.78 -18.11
CA ASP A 212 -6.12 -2.46 -19.31
C ASP A 212 -4.74 -1.92 -19.69
N LYS A 213 -3.78 -2.84 -19.88
CA LYS A 213 -2.38 -2.54 -20.19
C LYS A 213 -2.19 -1.70 -21.47
N ASN A 214 -3.16 -1.71 -22.38
CA ASN A 214 -3.09 -0.95 -23.63
C ASN A 214 -3.51 0.53 -23.45
N ILE A 215 -3.93 0.94 -22.25
CA ILE A 215 -4.38 2.30 -21.96
C ILE A 215 -3.23 3.08 -21.35
N ASP A 216 -2.78 4.13 -22.04
CA ASP A 216 -1.74 5.03 -21.54
C ASP A 216 -2.27 6.03 -20.49
N TYR A 217 -1.32 6.74 -19.84
CA TYR A 217 -1.59 7.75 -18.82
C TYR A 217 -2.53 8.89 -19.26
N ILE A 218 -2.44 9.33 -20.51
CA ILE A 218 -3.24 10.46 -20.99
C ILE A 218 -4.68 10.01 -21.18
N THR A 219 -4.85 8.80 -21.74
CA THR A 219 -6.14 8.16 -21.94
C THR A 219 -6.79 7.82 -20.61
N SER A 220 -6.02 7.31 -19.63
CA SER A 220 -6.54 6.95 -18.30
C SER A 220 -7.18 8.14 -17.57
N LYS A 221 -6.65 9.37 -17.75
CA LYS A 221 -7.24 10.60 -17.19
C LYS A 221 -8.63 10.94 -17.71
N SER A 222 -8.99 10.47 -18.91
CA SER A 222 -10.29 10.70 -19.53
C SER A 222 -11.35 9.69 -19.12
N LEU A 223 -10.94 8.57 -18.51
CA LEU A 223 -11.84 7.53 -18.07
C LEU A 223 -12.54 7.91 -16.76
N PRO A 224 -13.80 7.47 -16.56
CA PRO A 224 -14.50 7.73 -15.32
C PRO A 224 -13.78 7.06 -14.15
N PRO A 225 -13.68 7.73 -12.98
CA PRO A 225 -13.18 7.12 -11.77
C PRO A 225 -14.08 5.96 -11.33
N TRP A 226 -13.57 5.11 -10.46
CA TRP A 226 -14.31 3.99 -9.89
C TRP A 226 -14.39 4.10 -8.37
N THR A 227 -15.42 3.50 -7.78
CA THR A 227 -15.71 3.62 -6.34
C THR A 227 -15.57 2.29 -5.62
N MET A 228 -15.18 2.38 -4.35
CA MET A 228 -15.24 1.30 -3.36
C MET A 228 -16.05 1.79 -2.16
N LYS A 229 -17.13 1.10 -1.82
CA LYS A 229 -18.05 1.49 -0.75
C LYS A 229 -18.13 0.42 0.33
N PHE A 230 -18.17 0.83 1.59
CA PHE A 230 -18.25 -0.01 2.78
C PHE A 230 -19.48 0.37 3.61
N GLU A 231 -20.51 -0.47 3.55
CA GLU A 231 -21.80 -0.27 4.23
C GLU A 231 -21.86 -1.09 5.53
N ILE A 232 -22.31 -0.48 6.62
CA ILE A 232 -22.50 -1.15 7.91
C ILE A 232 -23.70 -2.09 7.82
N LEU A 233 -23.48 -3.39 7.97
CA LEU A 233 -24.55 -4.40 8.01
C LEU A 233 -24.94 -4.79 9.44
N GLU A 234 -23.98 -4.84 10.34
CA GLU A 234 -24.16 -5.34 11.70
C GLU A 234 -23.13 -4.68 12.61
N VAL A 235 -23.51 -4.45 13.88
CA VAL A 235 -22.68 -3.74 14.86
C VAL A 235 -22.48 -4.57 16.15
N TYR A 236 -21.39 -4.30 16.84
CA TYR A 236 -21.24 -4.57 18.27
C TYR A 236 -21.64 -3.30 19.04
N PRO A 237 -22.65 -3.36 19.91
CA PRO A 237 -23.07 -2.18 20.69
C PRO A 237 -21.96 -1.64 21.58
N GLY A 238 -21.88 -0.31 21.65
CA GLY A 238 -21.06 0.40 22.63
C GLY A 238 -21.65 0.36 24.04
N ASP A 239 -20.81 0.53 25.05
CA ASP A 239 -21.25 0.58 26.45
C ASP A 239 -22.04 1.86 26.79
N LYS A 240 -21.90 2.91 25.98
CA LYS A 240 -22.47 4.24 26.28
C LYS A 240 -23.16 4.92 25.10
N TYR A 241 -22.58 4.84 23.91
CA TYR A 241 -23.04 5.54 22.71
C TYR A 241 -23.47 4.53 21.66
N GLU A 242 -24.58 4.82 20.99
CA GLU A 242 -25.06 4.00 19.87
C GLU A 242 -24.24 4.27 18.61
N ASP A 243 -23.69 5.47 18.45
CA ASP A 243 -22.93 5.90 17.28
C ASP A 243 -21.83 4.90 16.93
N THR A 244 -21.87 4.38 15.70
CA THR A 244 -20.84 3.46 15.19
C THR A 244 -19.64 4.21 14.65
N VAL A 245 -18.45 3.79 15.08
CA VAL A 245 -17.20 4.48 14.81
C VAL A 245 -16.22 3.59 14.05
N LEU A 246 -15.55 4.16 13.06
CA LEU A 246 -14.35 3.60 12.45
C LEU A 246 -13.23 4.62 12.59
N SER A 247 -12.09 4.18 13.12
CA SER A 247 -10.88 4.99 13.05
C SER A 247 -10.37 5.06 11.62
N GLU A 248 -10.34 3.93 10.91
CA GLU A 248 -9.81 3.89 9.55
C GLU A 248 -10.36 2.74 8.72
N ILE A 249 -10.40 2.94 7.41
CA ILE A 249 -10.27 1.86 6.43
C ILE A 249 -9.15 2.30 5.51
N TYR A 250 -8.09 1.52 5.40
CA TYR A 250 -6.96 1.85 4.52
C TYR A 250 -6.54 0.62 3.71
N PHE A 251 -5.64 0.81 2.77
CA PHE A 251 -5.33 -0.17 1.73
C PHE A 251 -3.83 -0.40 1.61
N ASP A 252 -3.51 -1.63 1.24
CA ASP A 252 -2.19 -1.99 0.75
C ASP A 252 -2.35 -2.77 -0.55
N GLY A 253 -1.26 -2.89 -1.30
CA GLY A 253 -1.35 -3.34 -2.67
C GLY A 253 -0.02 -3.63 -3.35
N ILE A 254 -0.10 -3.69 -4.66
CA ILE A 254 1.01 -4.04 -5.55
C ILE A 254 1.12 -2.97 -6.63
N ASP A 255 2.09 -3.14 -7.54
CA ASP A 255 2.43 -2.19 -8.60
C ASP A 255 3.03 -0.89 -8.03
N VAL A 256 3.87 -1.00 -6.99
CA VAL A 256 4.58 0.13 -6.38
C VAL A 256 6.08 0.21 -6.68
N HIS A 257 6.60 -0.70 -7.52
CA HIS A 257 8.04 -0.96 -7.70
C HIS A 257 8.60 -0.56 -9.07
N CYS A 258 8.19 0.55 -9.67
CA CYS A 258 8.43 0.76 -11.09
C CYS A 258 9.56 1.76 -11.44
N PHE A 259 9.98 1.77 -12.69
CA PHE A 259 10.93 2.74 -13.26
C PHE A 259 10.23 3.86 -14.00
N ALA A 260 10.84 5.04 -14.03
CA ALA A 260 10.36 6.16 -14.84
C ALA A 260 10.42 5.83 -16.34
N LYS A 261 9.50 6.42 -17.10
CA LYS A 261 9.50 6.41 -18.58
C LYS A 261 10.89 6.78 -19.14
N GLY A 262 11.31 6.10 -20.21
CA GLY A 262 12.59 6.33 -20.88
C GLY A 262 13.77 5.56 -20.27
N THR A 263 13.54 4.78 -19.20
CA THR A 263 14.55 3.86 -18.68
C THR A 263 14.91 2.84 -19.75
N LEU A 264 16.19 2.72 -20.07
CA LEU A 264 16.71 1.87 -21.13
C LEU A 264 16.92 0.44 -20.60
N ILE A 265 16.18 -0.51 -21.16
CA ILE A 265 16.34 -1.93 -20.88
C ILE A 265 17.36 -2.51 -21.86
N THR A 266 18.34 -3.25 -21.34
CA THR A 266 19.28 -3.97 -22.20
C THR A 266 18.64 -5.26 -22.69
N MET A 267 18.45 -5.34 -24.00
CA MET A 267 17.87 -6.50 -24.68
C MET A 267 18.89 -7.64 -24.74
N ALA A 268 18.45 -8.86 -25.04
CA ALA A 268 19.33 -10.03 -25.10
C ALA A 268 20.44 -9.93 -26.18
N ASP A 269 20.23 -9.12 -27.21
CA ASP A 269 21.22 -8.82 -28.25
C ASP A 269 22.15 -7.64 -27.90
N HIS A 270 22.11 -7.18 -26.64
CA HIS A 270 22.82 -6.01 -26.10
C HIS A 270 22.40 -4.65 -26.67
N THR A 271 21.36 -4.59 -27.51
CA THR A 271 20.72 -3.32 -27.84
C THR A 271 19.98 -2.77 -26.63
N GLN A 272 19.59 -1.49 -26.68
CA GLN A 272 18.81 -0.87 -25.64
C GLN A 272 17.48 -0.37 -26.18
N LYS A 273 16.42 -0.63 -25.42
CA LYS A 273 15.06 -0.23 -25.75
C LYS A 273 14.43 0.49 -24.55
N PRO A 274 13.70 1.61 -24.74
CA PRO A 274 12.94 2.22 -23.66
C PRO A 274 11.95 1.23 -23.04
N ILE A 275 11.82 1.25 -21.71
CA ILE A 275 10.98 0.33 -20.94
C ILE A 275 9.50 0.41 -21.33
N GLU A 276 9.03 1.55 -21.83
CA GLU A 276 7.67 1.72 -22.33
C GLU A 276 7.39 1.02 -23.67
N ASP A 277 8.44 0.65 -24.41
CA ASP A 277 8.33 0.07 -25.75
C ASP A 277 8.52 -1.46 -25.76
N ILE A 278 8.95 -2.05 -24.64
CA ILE A 278 9.16 -3.50 -24.54
C ILE A 278 7.81 -4.25 -24.53
N SER A 279 7.82 -5.49 -25.00
CA SER A 279 6.61 -6.31 -25.11
C SER A 279 6.78 -7.71 -24.54
N ILE A 280 5.69 -8.29 -24.06
CA ILE A 280 5.65 -9.71 -23.63
C ILE A 280 6.11 -10.59 -24.79
N GLY A 281 6.99 -11.54 -24.49
CA GLY A 281 7.63 -12.44 -25.47
C GLY A 281 8.95 -11.91 -26.04
N GLU A 282 9.32 -10.64 -25.81
CA GLU A 282 10.67 -10.16 -26.13
C GLU A 282 11.70 -10.68 -25.11
N GLN A 283 12.97 -10.76 -25.54
CA GLN A 283 14.06 -11.27 -24.72
C GLN A 283 14.97 -10.13 -24.23
N VAL A 284 15.21 -10.11 -22.92
CA VAL A 284 16.09 -9.15 -22.25
C VAL A 284 17.35 -9.83 -21.73
N LEU A 285 18.38 -9.04 -21.50
CA LEU A 285 19.57 -9.51 -20.81
C LEU A 285 19.27 -9.59 -19.31
N SER A 286 19.54 -10.74 -18.72
CA SER A 286 19.41 -10.99 -17.29
C SER A 286 20.75 -11.42 -16.69
N TYR A 287 20.96 -11.14 -15.41
CA TYR A 287 22.13 -11.56 -14.65
C TYR A 287 21.78 -12.72 -13.71
N HIS A 288 22.45 -13.86 -13.90
CA HIS A 288 22.27 -15.05 -13.08
C HIS A 288 23.32 -15.07 -11.96
N GLN A 289 22.91 -14.66 -10.75
CA GLN A 289 23.81 -14.48 -9.59
C GLN A 289 24.63 -15.74 -9.24
N ALA A 290 24.02 -16.93 -9.29
CA ALA A 290 24.69 -18.15 -8.83
C ALA A 290 25.82 -18.62 -9.76
N THR A 291 25.81 -18.18 -11.02
CA THR A 291 26.81 -18.54 -12.03
C THR A 291 27.66 -17.34 -12.46
N ASP A 292 27.38 -16.15 -11.92
CA ASP A 292 28.02 -14.89 -12.29
C ASP A 292 28.06 -14.68 -13.81
N SER A 293 26.91 -14.90 -14.47
CA SER A 293 26.81 -14.88 -15.93
C SER A 293 25.56 -14.17 -16.42
N TYR A 294 25.64 -13.57 -17.60
CA TYR A 294 24.47 -13.00 -18.27
C TYR A 294 23.78 -14.05 -19.14
N VAL A 295 22.46 -14.12 -19.05
CA VAL A 295 21.60 -15.03 -19.81
C VAL A 295 20.50 -14.24 -20.52
N SER A 296 19.88 -14.88 -21.51
CA SER A 296 18.69 -14.34 -22.18
C SER A 296 17.45 -14.81 -21.43
N ALA A 297 16.55 -13.89 -21.09
CA ALA A 297 15.28 -14.20 -20.42
C ALA A 297 14.12 -13.55 -21.18
N THR A 298 13.01 -14.26 -21.30
CA THR A 298 11.79 -13.84 -22.00
C THR A 298 10.82 -13.15 -21.04
N ILE A 299 10.29 -12.00 -21.46
CA ILE A 299 9.28 -11.25 -20.70
C ILE A 299 7.95 -12.02 -20.69
N GLU A 300 7.48 -12.41 -19.51
CA GLU A 300 6.17 -13.04 -19.32
C GLU A 300 5.09 -12.06 -18.86
N GLU A 301 5.45 -11.07 -18.04
CA GLU A 301 4.51 -10.10 -17.48
C GLU A 301 5.14 -8.71 -17.33
N LEU A 302 4.34 -7.67 -17.62
CA LEU A 302 4.69 -6.25 -17.52
C LEU A 302 3.63 -5.50 -16.72
N ALA A 303 4.02 -4.43 -16.03
CA ALA A 303 3.10 -3.49 -15.39
C ALA A 303 3.52 -2.04 -15.65
N ASN A 304 2.52 -1.16 -15.69
CA ASN A 304 2.69 0.26 -15.94
C ASN A 304 1.74 1.12 -15.07
N PRO A 305 1.96 1.18 -13.74
CA PRO A 305 1.21 2.03 -12.82
C PRO A 305 1.68 3.49 -12.82
N ILE A 306 0.90 4.36 -12.18
CA ILE A 306 1.23 5.76 -11.94
C ILE A 306 1.74 5.93 -10.52
N HIS A 307 2.87 6.64 -10.37
CA HIS A 307 3.48 6.94 -9.08
C HIS A 307 3.68 8.43 -8.86
N ASP A 308 3.44 8.88 -7.63
CA ASP A 308 3.55 10.28 -7.21
C ASP A 308 4.93 10.59 -6.61
N THR A 309 5.62 9.59 -6.05
CA THR A 309 6.97 9.74 -5.46
C THR A 309 7.96 8.75 -6.08
N LEU A 310 9.05 9.26 -6.65
CA LEU A 310 10.19 8.47 -7.13
C LEU A 310 11.51 8.96 -6.52
N ILE A 311 12.52 8.10 -6.54
CA ILE A 311 13.91 8.46 -6.26
C ILE A 311 14.74 8.41 -7.54
N THR A 312 15.64 9.37 -7.70
CA THR A 312 16.69 9.34 -8.72
C THR A 312 18.02 9.02 -8.06
N ILE A 313 18.64 7.92 -8.49
CA ILE A 313 19.94 7.45 -8.04
C ILE A 313 20.98 7.83 -9.09
N SER A 314 22.05 8.52 -8.69
CA SER A 314 23.18 8.87 -9.56
C SER A 314 24.41 8.06 -9.18
N LEU A 315 25.06 7.43 -10.17
CA LEU A 315 26.21 6.54 -9.96
C LEU A 315 27.53 7.15 -10.43
N SER A 316 28.64 6.63 -9.92
CA SER A 316 30.00 7.10 -10.22
C SER A 316 30.45 6.90 -11.67
N ASN A 317 29.78 6.03 -12.41
CA ASN A 317 30.03 5.79 -13.84
C ASN A 317 29.19 6.72 -14.74
N GLY A 318 28.46 7.69 -14.18
CA GLY A 318 27.60 8.62 -14.90
C GLY A 318 26.19 8.08 -15.19
N SER A 319 25.90 6.82 -14.87
CA SER A 319 24.55 6.26 -15.01
C SER A 319 23.62 6.88 -13.98
N THR A 320 22.37 7.10 -14.38
CA THR A 320 21.30 7.53 -13.48
C THR A 320 20.07 6.65 -13.69
N ILE A 321 19.38 6.33 -12.62
CA ILE A 321 18.12 5.59 -12.70
C ILE A 321 17.09 6.26 -11.81
N THR A 322 15.86 6.36 -12.31
CA THR A 322 14.73 6.91 -11.55
C THR A 322 13.72 5.80 -11.36
N CYS A 323 13.47 5.43 -10.11
CA CYS A 323 12.64 4.31 -9.73
C CYS A 323 11.79 4.66 -8.51
N THR A 324 10.82 3.84 -8.21
CA THR A 324 10.17 3.87 -6.91
C THR A 324 11.15 3.45 -5.83
N ARG A 325 10.83 3.78 -4.58
CA ARG A 325 11.75 3.68 -3.44
C ARG A 325 12.06 2.24 -3.03
N ASP A 326 11.17 1.34 -3.36
CA ASP A 326 11.18 -0.06 -2.98
C ASP A 326 11.74 -0.95 -4.10
N HIS A 327 12.14 -0.38 -5.26
CA HIS A 327 12.73 -1.17 -6.32
C HIS A 327 14.05 -1.85 -5.90
N PRO A 328 14.19 -3.18 -6.05
CA PRO A 328 15.41 -3.90 -5.70
C PRO A 328 16.54 -3.68 -6.71
N LEU A 329 17.68 -3.19 -6.24
CA LEU A 329 18.94 -3.11 -6.96
C LEU A 329 19.90 -4.17 -6.40
N LEU A 330 20.71 -4.79 -7.27
CA LEU A 330 21.70 -5.75 -6.82
C LEU A 330 22.99 -5.06 -6.38
N SER A 331 23.48 -5.36 -5.17
CA SER A 331 24.80 -4.91 -4.71
C SER A 331 25.92 -5.73 -5.33
N PHE A 332 27.13 -5.17 -5.37
CA PHE A 332 28.33 -5.93 -5.76
C PHE A 332 28.59 -7.14 -4.84
N SER A 333 28.20 -7.05 -3.57
CA SER A 333 28.32 -8.16 -2.62
C SER A 333 27.21 -9.22 -2.76
N GLY A 334 26.37 -9.12 -3.78
CA GLY A 334 25.28 -10.06 -4.07
C GLY A 334 24.04 -9.89 -3.19
N ASN A 335 23.96 -8.81 -2.41
CA ASN A 335 22.79 -8.50 -1.58
C ASN A 335 21.79 -7.64 -2.34
N TRP A 336 20.51 -7.82 -2.08
CA TRP A 336 19.48 -6.92 -2.58
C TRP A 336 19.48 -5.62 -1.77
N LEU A 337 19.40 -4.49 -2.47
CA LEU A 337 19.31 -3.14 -1.90
C LEU A 337 18.02 -2.49 -2.35
N SER A 338 17.34 -1.76 -1.48
CA SER A 338 16.29 -0.83 -1.89
C SER A 338 16.20 0.32 -0.89
N TYR A 339 15.63 1.44 -1.29
CA TYR A 339 15.43 2.58 -0.38
C TYR A 339 14.34 2.27 0.66
N SER A 340 13.52 1.23 0.47
CA SER A 340 12.55 0.72 1.45
C SER A 340 12.56 -0.82 1.55
N PRO A 341 13.56 -1.39 2.25
CA PRO A 341 13.82 -2.83 2.27
C PRO A 341 12.70 -3.69 2.81
N GLU A 342 11.97 -3.22 3.82
CA GLU A 342 10.87 -3.98 4.43
C GLU A 342 9.74 -4.23 3.43
N LYS A 343 9.45 -3.25 2.57
CA LYS A 343 8.43 -3.37 1.52
C LYS A 343 8.81 -4.36 0.45
N THR A 344 10.05 -4.27 0.00
CA THR A 344 10.62 -5.18 -0.98
C THR A 344 10.51 -6.62 -0.51
N GLN A 345 10.84 -6.88 0.76
CA GLN A 345 10.73 -8.22 1.36
C GLN A 345 9.28 -8.69 1.52
N MET A 346 8.38 -7.80 1.92
CA MET A 346 6.98 -8.13 2.17
C MET A 346 6.23 -8.50 0.88
N ALA A 347 6.52 -7.80 -0.23
CA ALA A 347 5.75 -7.93 -1.46
C ALA A 347 6.37 -8.87 -2.51
N TYR A 348 7.70 -9.00 -2.57
CA TYR A 348 8.41 -9.70 -3.65
C TYR A 348 9.21 -10.91 -3.16
N ARG A 349 9.67 -11.72 -4.13
CA ARG A 349 10.57 -12.86 -3.89
C ARG A 349 12.03 -12.44 -3.70
N PHE A 350 12.25 -11.48 -2.80
CA PHE A 350 13.58 -11.09 -2.34
C PHE A 350 13.62 -11.16 -0.81
N ASP A 351 14.56 -11.91 -0.28
CA ASP A 351 14.84 -12.01 1.15
C ASP A 351 16.10 -11.19 1.50
N ASP A 352 16.24 -10.82 2.78
CA ASP A 352 17.40 -10.11 3.32
C ASP A 352 17.76 -8.81 2.55
N VAL A 353 16.74 -8.07 2.12
CA VAL A 353 16.95 -6.78 1.43
C VAL A 353 17.53 -5.78 2.43
N LYS A 354 18.58 -5.08 2.01
CA LYS A 354 19.32 -4.10 2.81
C LYS A 354 18.99 -2.68 2.38
N GLN A 355 19.21 -1.74 3.29
CA GLN A 355 19.02 -0.31 3.01
C GLN A 355 19.93 0.16 1.88
N LEU A 356 19.35 0.85 0.91
CA LEU A 356 20.07 1.59 -0.11
C LEU A 356 20.53 2.93 0.47
N GLU A 357 21.84 3.18 0.44
CA GLU A 357 22.45 4.38 1.00
C GLU A 357 23.49 4.97 0.03
N GLU A 358 23.70 6.28 0.14
CA GLU A 358 24.80 6.94 -0.56
C GLU A 358 26.14 6.32 -0.16
N GLY A 359 26.98 6.05 -1.15
CA GLY A 359 28.25 5.36 -0.97
C GLY A 359 28.20 3.84 -1.14
N GLY A 360 27.01 3.24 -1.19
CA GLY A 360 26.82 1.83 -1.56
C GLY A 360 27.33 1.52 -2.96
N ILE A 361 27.63 0.25 -3.23
CA ILE A 361 28.16 -0.22 -4.52
C ILE A 361 27.17 -1.20 -5.14
N VAL A 362 26.69 -0.86 -6.34
CA VAL A 362 25.74 -1.65 -7.12
C VAL A 362 26.41 -2.38 -8.27
N GLN A 363 25.85 -3.52 -8.63
CA GLN A 363 26.24 -4.30 -9.80
C GLN A 363 25.74 -3.63 -11.08
N THR A 364 26.59 -3.55 -12.09
CA THR A 364 26.29 -3.00 -13.41
C THR A 364 26.70 -3.97 -14.51
N ILE A 365 26.19 -3.78 -15.73
CA ILE A 365 26.58 -4.61 -16.89
C ILE A 365 28.10 -4.60 -17.15
N SER A 366 28.77 -3.50 -16.80
CA SER A 366 30.20 -3.25 -16.98
C SER A 366 31.04 -3.48 -15.71
N GLY A 367 30.47 -4.08 -14.66
CA GLY A 367 31.14 -4.33 -13.39
C GLY A 367 30.37 -3.73 -12.22
N THR A 368 30.88 -2.64 -11.64
CA THR A 368 30.28 -2.03 -10.45
C THR A 368 30.29 -0.51 -10.54
N ALA A 369 29.36 0.13 -9.84
CA ALA A 369 29.39 1.57 -9.65
C ALA A 369 28.96 1.98 -8.25
N LYS A 370 29.55 3.07 -7.75
CA LYS A 370 29.24 3.63 -6.43
C LYS A 370 28.05 4.60 -6.55
N ILE A 371 27.13 4.52 -5.60
CA ILE A 371 26.04 5.48 -5.45
C ILE A 371 26.61 6.79 -4.95
N LEU A 372 26.46 7.85 -5.74
CA LEU A 372 26.93 9.19 -5.39
C LEU A 372 25.85 10.02 -4.72
N ARG A 373 24.60 9.85 -5.16
CA ARG A 373 23.48 10.66 -4.70
C ARG A 373 22.16 9.93 -4.85
N ILE A 374 21.27 10.11 -3.88
CA ILE A 374 19.87 9.72 -3.96
C ILE A 374 19.02 10.98 -3.79
N LYS A 375 18.09 11.24 -4.72
CA LYS A 375 17.20 12.41 -4.66
C LYS A 375 15.75 12.00 -4.83
N GLU A 376 14.91 12.32 -3.86
CA GLU A 376 13.46 12.13 -3.96
C GLU A 376 12.79 13.23 -4.78
N THR A 377 11.76 12.87 -5.54
CA THR A 377 10.91 13.78 -6.33
C THR A 377 9.45 13.39 -6.18
N ASN A 378 8.62 14.35 -5.79
CA ASN A 378 7.17 14.18 -5.56
C ASN A 378 6.37 14.74 -6.74
N THR A 379 6.47 14.06 -7.89
CA THR A 379 5.73 14.39 -9.11
C THR A 379 5.12 13.14 -9.72
N ALA A 380 3.79 13.14 -9.82
CA ALA A 380 2.99 12.13 -10.52
C ALA A 380 3.51 11.85 -11.93
N GLN A 381 3.90 10.61 -12.21
CA GLN A 381 4.31 10.18 -13.53
C GLN A 381 4.01 8.70 -13.81
N GLN A 382 3.87 8.40 -15.09
CA GLN A 382 3.74 7.04 -15.57
C GLN A 382 5.05 6.28 -15.37
N THR A 383 4.95 5.10 -14.79
CA THR A 383 6.09 4.20 -14.57
C THR A 383 5.86 2.85 -15.22
N TYR A 384 6.92 2.04 -15.32
CA TYR A 384 6.93 0.76 -16.01
C TYR A 384 7.82 -0.25 -15.28
N THR A 385 7.57 -1.53 -15.46
CA THR A 385 8.39 -2.59 -14.87
C THR A 385 8.25 -3.92 -15.60
N ILE A 386 9.20 -4.82 -15.34
CA ILE A 386 9.11 -6.23 -15.73
C ILE A 386 8.71 -7.01 -14.48
N VAL A 387 7.48 -7.54 -14.51
CA VAL A 387 6.91 -8.29 -13.39
C VAL A 387 7.48 -9.69 -13.35
N LYS A 388 7.61 -10.35 -14.49
CA LYS A 388 8.04 -11.74 -14.54
C LYS A 388 8.84 -12.05 -15.80
N LEU A 389 9.87 -12.86 -15.60
CA LEU A 389 10.68 -13.49 -16.63
C LEU A 389 10.50 -15.02 -16.54
N ASP A 390 10.72 -15.72 -17.66
CA ASP A 390 10.69 -17.18 -17.73
C ASP A 390 11.85 -17.84 -16.98
N GLU A 391 13.01 -17.19 -16.98
CA GLU A 391 14.22 -17.57 -16.26
C GLU A 391 14.74 -16.37 -15.47
N THR A 392 15.30 -16.64 -14.28
CA THR A 392 15.85 -15.65 -13.34
C THR A 392 14.82 -14.62 -12.83
N ASN A 393 15.27 -13.74 -11.94
CA ASN A 393 14.50 -12.63 -11.39
C ASN A 393 15.23 -11.29 -11.52
N THR A 394 16.13 -11.15 -12.51
CA THR A 394 16.90 -9.92 -12.73
C THR A 394 16.80 -9.43 -14.17
N PHE A 395 16.99 -8.13 -14.37
CA PHE A 395 17.14 -7.53 -15.69
C PHE A 395 18.05 -6.29 -15.59
N ILE A 396 18.43 -5.74 -16.74
CA ILE A 396 19.35 -4.60 -16.80
C ILE A 396 18.62 -3.34 -17.21
N ALA A 397 18.52 -2.38 -16.28
CA ALA A 397 17.88 -1.07 -16.47
C ALA A 397 18.92 0.05 -16.32
N ASN A 398 19.06 0.91 -17.34
CA ASN A 398 20.12 1.94 -17.41
C ASN A 398 21.51 1.41 -17.01
N ASN A 399 21.85 0.21 -17.50
CA ASN A 399 23.09 -0.53 -17.22
C ASN A 399 23.26 -1.06 -15.78
N ILE A 400 22.24 -0.98 -14.94
CA ILE A 400 22.25 -1.45 -13.55
C ILE A 400 21.50 -2.78 -13.46
N VAL A 401 22.02 -3.73 -12.67
CA VAL A 401 21.32 -4.98 -12.40
C VAL A 401 20.23 -4.73 -11.36
N VAL A 402 18.99 -5.01 -11.73
CA VAL A 402 17.79 -4.77 -10.93
C VAL A 402 16.91 -6.02 -10.88
N GLY A 403 16.02 -6.10 -9.89
CA GLY A 403 15.14 -7.25 -9.69
C GLY A 403 13.78 -7.12 -10.37
N THR A 404 13.19 -8.24 -10.80
CA THR A 404 11.80 -8.33 -11.29
C THR A 404 10.78 -8.18 -10.17
N GLU A 405 9.54 -7.80 -10.51
CA GLU A 405 8.44 -7.66 -9.55
C GLU A 405 7.61 -8.93 -9.32
N GLU A 406 8.20 -10.13 -9.39
CA GLU A 406 7.41 -11.35 -9.19
C GLU A 406 6.93 -11.42 -7.73
N LEU A 407 5.61 -11.33 -7.56
CA LEU A 407 5.00 -11.28 -6.24
C LEU A 407 5.26 -12.56 -5.44
N ARG A 408 5.48 -12.39 -4.14
CA ARG A 408 5.53 -13.50 -3.19
C ARG A 408 4.14 -14.12 -3.07
N VAL A 409 3.92 -15.24 -3.76
CA VAL A 409 2.68 -16.02 -3.62
C VAL A 409 2.79 -16.84 -2.34
N ILE A 410 2.12 -16.40 -1.26
CA ILE A 410 1.95 -17.22 -0.07
C ILE A 410 1.04 -18.39 -0.45
N ARG A 411 1.62 -19.58 -0.65
CA ARG A 411 0.84 -20.79 -0.91
C ARG A 411 0.12 -21.18 0.38
N ILE A 412 -1.17 -20.90 0.45
CA ILE A 412 -2.03 -21.47 1.48
C ILE A 412 -2.29 -22.93 1.08
N CYS A 413 -1.71 -23.87 1.82
CA CYS A 413 -2.06 -25.28 1.69
C CYS A 413 -3.40 -25.50 2.39
N ASP A 414 -4.41 -26.02 1.67
CA ASP A 414 -5.73 -26.33 2.24
C ASP A 414 -5.69 -27.29 3.44
N LYS A 415 -4.55 -27.97 3.67
CA LYS A 415 -4.31 -28.86 4.82
C LYS A 415 -3.45 -28.28 5.94
N HIS A 416 -2.62 -27.27 5.69
CA HIS A 416 -1.68 -26.75 6.68
C HIS A 416 -1.76 -25.23 6.71
N LYS A 417 -2.32 -24.71 7.81
CA LYS A 417 -2.23 -23.29 8.14
C LYS A 417 -0.74 -22.94 8.27
N MET A 418 -0.22 -22.18 7.30
CA MET A 418 1.10 -21.54 7.27
C MET A 418 2.30 -22.51 7.34
N ILE A 419 3.01 -22.68 6.23
CA ILE A 419 4.43 -23.09 6.25
C ILE A 419 5.21 -21.89 5.72
N THR A 420 6.00 -21.27 6.58
CA THR A 420 7.12 -20.41 6.19
C THR A 420 8.31 -21.34 5.94
N GLU A 421 8.77 -21.44 4.70
CA GLU A 421 10.18 -21.75 4.43
C GLU A 421 10.86 -20.46 4.00
#